data_AF-A0A3R6ZEX8-F1
#
_entry.id   AF-A0A3R6ZEX8-F1
#
_cell.length_a   1.000
_cell.length_b   1.000
_cell.length_c   1.000
_cell.angle_alpha   90.00
_cell.angle_beta   90.00
_cell.angle_gamma   90.00
#
_symmetry.space_group_name_H-M   'P 1'
#
loop_
_entity.id
_entity.type
_entity.pdbx_description
1 polymer ?
#
loop_
_entity_poly.entity_id
_entity_poly.type
_entity_poly.pdbx_seq_one_letter_code
_entity_poly.pdbx_strand_id
1 'polypeptide(L)' 'AMSVTLEQGRLLMKYHGMGLDKFAPTVSAMRSKGVRIENALKNTGKKQFAFNKLQRYAMPEDYRCPENVGGAGNIS' A
#
# COMPACT_ATOMS: atom_id res chain seq x y z
N ALA A 1 5.11 -3.51 -3.72
CA ALA A 1 4.89 -2.30 -2.88
C ALA A 1 4.24 -2.67 -1.55
N MET A 2 3.14 -3.45 -1.57
CA MET A 2 2.39 -3.83 -0.36
C MET A 2 3.23 -4.59 0.68
N SER A 3 4.00 -5.59 0.26
CA SER A 3 4.91 -6.35 1.12
C SER A 3 5.98 -5.46 1.77
N VAL A 4 6.62 -4.59 0.98
CA VAL A 4 7.67 -3.68 1.47
C VAL A 4 7.14 -2.75 2.56
N THR A 5 6.00 -2.09 2.32
CA THR A 5 5.41 -1.20 3.32
C THR A 5 4.93 -1.94 4.57
N LEU A 6 4.50 -3.20 4.42
CA LEU A 6 4.07 -4.02 5.56
C LEU A 6 5.28 -4.39 6.42
N GLU A 7 6.38 -4.82 5.81
CA GLU A 7 7.62 -5.12 6.52
C GLU A 7 8.21 -3.87 7.16
N GLN A 8 8.19 -2.73 6.49
CA GLN A 8 8.60 -1.46 7.09
C GLN A 8 7.79 -1.12 8.35
N GLY A 9 6.47 -1.31 8.34
CA GLY A 9 5.64 -1.17 9.54
C GLY A 9 6.07 -2.13 10.66
N ARG A 10 6.38 -3.39 10.32
CA ARG A 10 6.80 -4.40 11.30
C ARG A 10 8.15 -4.07 11.92
N LEU A 11 9.10 -3.59 11.11
CA LEU A 11 10.40 -3.11 11.59
C LEU A 11 10.25 -1.92 12.53
N LEU A 12 9.36 -0.98 12.23
CA LEU A 12 9.08 0.16 13.11
C LEU A 12 8.47 -0.26 14.45
N MET A 13 7.57 -1.24 14.46
CA MET A 13 7.08 -1.83 15.70
C MET A 13 8.18 -2.54 16.49
N LYS A 14 8.94 -3.41 15.82
CA LYS A 14 9.90 -4.29 16.47
C LYS A 14 11.14 -3.56 17.00
N TYR A 15 11.61 -2.55 16.29
CA TYR A 15 12.92 -1.92 16.58
C TYR A 15 12.83 -0.42 16.89
N HIS A 16 11.68 0.23 16.69
CA HIS A 16 11.54 1.68 16.85
C HIS A 16 10.37 2.09 17.76
N GLY A 17 9.80 1.16 18.53
CA GLY A 17 8.78 1.45 19.55
C GLY A 17 7.46 1.97 19.00
N MET A 18 7.13 1.68 17.73
CA MET A 18 5.82 2.02 17.18
C MET A 18 4.73 1.20 17.91
N GLY A 19 3.74 1.90 18.46
CA GLY A 19 2.56 1.28 19.04
C GLY A 19 1.67 0.59 18.00
N LEU A 20 0.95 -0.45 18.42
CA LEU A 20 0.06 -1.23 17.55
C LEU A 20 -1.04 -0.37 16.92
N ASP A 21 -1.53 0.63 17.64
CA ASP A 21 -2.51 1.63 17.21
C ASP A 21 -2.03 2.43 15.97
N LYS A 22 -0.71 2.59 15.82
CA LYS A 22 -0.10 3.34 14.72
C LYS A 22 0.25 2.48 13.51
N PHE A 23 0.23 1.14 13.63
CA PHE A 23 0.69 0.25 12.57
C PHE A 23 -0.11 0.41 11.28
N ALA A 24 -1.42 0.16 11.32
CA ALA A 24 -2.28 0.24 10.15
C ALA A 24 -2.33 1.66 9.53
N PRO A 25 -2.47 2.75 10.32
CA PRO A 25 -2.37 4.11 9.78
C PRO A 25 -1.03 4.40 9.09
N THR A 26 0.09 3.94 9.67
CA THR A 26 1.43 4.17 9.11
C THR A 26 1.62 3.42 7.79
N VAL A 27 1.26 2.14 7.74
CA VAL A 27 1.34 1.34 6.51
C VAL A 27 0.42 1.92 5.43
N SER A 28 -0.79 2.37 5.79
CA SER A 28 -1.71 3.04 4.88
C SER A 28 -1.15 4.37 4.33
N ALA A 29 -0.50 5.17 5.18
CA ALA A 29 0.15 6.41 4.77
C ALA A 29 1.32 6.15 3.80
N MET A 30 2.17 5.15 4.07
CA MET A 30 3.26 4.75 3.15
C MET A 30 2.72 4.34 1.77
N ARG A 31 1.55 3.70 1.72
CA ARG A 31 0.92 3.23 0.47
C ARG A 31 0.20 4.35 -0.29
N SER A 32 -0.40 5.31 0.41
CA SER A 32 -1.22 6.36 -0.22
C SER A 32 -0.49 7.67 -0.49
N LYS A 33 0.58 7.97 0.26
CA LYS A 33 1.33 9.24 0.21
C LYS A 33 2.86 9.05 0.20
N GLY A 34 3.34 7.81 0.24
CA GLY A 34 4.77 7.50 0.31
C GLY A 34 5.45 7.34 -1.04
N VAL A 35 6.74 7.06 -1.01
CA VAL A 35 7.60 6.99 -2.21
C VAL A 35 7.14 5.96 -3.26
N ARG A 36 6.47 4.88 -2.84
CA ARG A 36 6.07 3.82 -3.78
C ARG A 36 4.89 4.23 -4.67
N ILE A 37 4.01 5.12 -4.22
CA ILE A 37 2.92 5.63 -5.07
C ILE A 37 3.44 6.70 -6.04
N GLU A 38 4.42 7.49 -5.64
CA GLU A 38 5.11 8.43 -6.54
C GLU A 38 5.93 7.70 -7.61
N ASN A 39 6.53 6.56 -7.28
CA ASN A 39 7.16 5.69 -8.28
C ASN A 39 6.14 5.15 -9.30
N ALA A 40 4.93 4.81 -8.86
CA ALA A 40 3.87 4.39 -9.77
C ALA A 40 3.46 5.53 -10.71
N LEU A 41 3.35 6.76 -10.19
CA LEU A 41 3.11 7.95 -11.01
C LEU A 41 4.21 8.14 -12.04
N LYS A 42 5.48 8.12 -11.62
CA LYS A 42 6.62 8.28 -12.53
C LYS A 42 6.63 7.24 -13.67
N ASN A 43 6.31 5.99 -13.36
CA ASN A 43 6.44 4.89 -14.31
C ASN A 43 5.21 4.66 -15.19
N THR A 44 4.01 5.03 -14.71
CA THR A 44 2.75 4.70 -15.39
C THR A 44 1.89 5.92 -15.70
N GLY A 45 2.29 7.11 -15.24
CA GLY A 45 1.50 8.34 -15.34
C GLY A 45 0.32 8.41 -14.35
N LYS A 46 0.16 7.43 -13.45
CA LYS A 46 -0.99 7.36 -12.52
C LYS A 46 -0.54 7.11 -11.08
N LYS A 47 -1.15 7.82 -10.12
CA LYS A 47 -1.02 7.56 -8.66
C LYS A 47 -1.89 6.37 -8.24
N GLN A 48 -1.68 5.21 -8.86
CA GLN A 48 -2.46 4.00 -8.59
C GLN A 48 -1.56 2.76 -8.62
N PHE A 49 -1.90 1.76 -7.79
CA PHE A 49 -1.31 0.42 -7.89
C PHE A 49 -2.09 -0.44 -8.88
N ALA A 50 -1.41 -1.40 -9.49
CA ALA A 50 -1.95 -2.29 -10.51
C ALA A 50 -2.80 -3.45 -9.93
N PHE A 51 -3.78 -3.12 -9.08
CA PHE A 51 -4.77 -4.07 -8.58
C PHE A 51 -6.16 -3.53 -8.88
N ASN A 52 -6.98 -4.29 -9.60
CA ASN A 52 -8.41 -4.00 -9.70
C ASN A 52 -9.15 -4.38 -8.40
N LYS A 53 -10.44 -4.05 -8.31
CA LYS A 53 -11.25 -4.32 -7.11
C LYS A 53 -11.27 -5.80 -6.71
N LEU A 54 -11.39 -6.71 -7.68
CA LEU A 54 -11.43 -8.15 -7.42
C LEU A 54 -10.08 -8.68 -6.91
N GLN A 55 -8.99 -8.30 -7.57
CA GLN A 55 -7.62 -8.66 -7.16
C GLN A 55 -7.32 -8.13 -5.76
N ARG A 56 -7.73 -6.90 -5.45
CA ARG A 56 -7.60 -6.32 -4.10
C ARG A 56 -8.36 -7.14 -3.07
N TYR A 57 -9.61 -7.53 -3.36
CA TYR A 57 -10.44 -8.29 -2.43
C TYR A 57 -9.86 -9.68 -2.14
N ALA A 58 -9.30 -10.33 -3.17
CA ALA A 58 -8.67 -11.65 -3.06
C ALA A 58 -7.37 -11.66 -2.24
N MET A 59 -6.74 -10.51 -2.01
CA MET A 59 -5.51 -10.41 -1.21
C MET A 59 -5.83 -10.50 0.30
N PRO A 60 -4.90 -11.07 1.11
CA PRO A 60 -4.98 -10.99 2.56
C PRO A 60 -5.07 -9.53 3.04
N GLU A 61 -5.80 -9.27 4.12
CA GLU A 61 -6.14 -7.91 4.58
C GLU A 61 -4.92 -6.99 4.70
N ASP A 62 -3.87 -7.44 5.39
CA ASP A 62 -2.61 -6.70 5.57
C ASP A 62 -1.92 -6.32 4.25
N TYR A 63 -2.17 -7.07 3.18
CA TYR A 63 -1.57 -6.89 1.86
C TYR A 63 -2.45 -6.08 0.90
N ARG A 64 -3.68 -5.71 1.28
CA ARG A 64 -4.56 -4.91 0.45
C ARG A 64 -4.02 -3.48 0.31
N CYS A 65 -4.05 -2.94 -0.90
CA CYS A 65 -3.79 -1.50 -1.09
C CYS A 65 -4.93 -0.67 -0.48
N PRO A 66 -4.72 0.60 -0.12
CA PRO A 66 -5.83 1.50 0.22
C PRO A 66 -6.76 1.70 -0.98
N GLU A 67 -8.07 1.85 -0.73
CA GLU A 67 -9.08 1.89 -1.79
C GLU A 67 -8.87 3.04 -2.79
N ASN A 68 -8.47 4.20 -2.29
CA ASN A 68 -8.27 5.41 -3.08
C ASN A 68 -7.06 5.35 -4.03
N VAL A 69 -6.18 4.37 -3.86
CA VAL A 69 -4.99 4.18 -4.72
C VAL A 69 -4.97 2.82 -5.42
N GLY A 70 -6.09 2.09 -5.41
CA GLY A 70 -6.31 0.93 -6.25
C GLY A 70 -6.50 1.33 -7.72
N GLY A 71 -6.21 0.39 -8.63
CA GLY A 71 -6.50 0.56 -10.05
C GLY A 71 -7.98 0.29 -10.34
N ALA A 72 -8.53 0.95 -11.35
CA ALA A 72 -9.91 0.70 -11.80
C ALA A 72 -10.07 -0.63 -12.55
N GLY A 73 -8.96 -1.27 -12.95
CA GLY A 73 -8.96 -2.39 -13.88
C GLY A 73 -9.28 -1.89 -15.30
N ASN A 74 -8.25 -1.72 -16.12
CA ASN A 74 -8.49 -1.66 -17.55
C ASN A 74 -8.57 -3.11 -18.02
N ILE A 75 -9.76 -3.56 -18.44
CA ILE A 75 -9.87 -4.70 -19.34
C ILE A 75 -9.46 -4.12 -20.69
N SER A 76 -8.17 -4.21 -21.01
CA SER A 76 -7.68 -4.05 -22.39
C SER A 76 -8.11 -5.26 -23.21
#